data_AF-A0A8R7NXV3-F1
#
_entry.id   AF-A0A8R7NXV3-F1
#
_cell.length_a   1.000
_cell.length_b   1.000
_cell.length_c   1.000
_cell.angle_alpha   90.00
_cell.angle_beta   90.00
_cell.angle_gamma   90.00
#
_symmetry.space_group_name_H-M   'P 1'
#
loop_
_entity.id
_entity.type
_entity.pdbx_description
1 polymer ?
#
loop_
_entity_poly.entity_id
_entity_poly.type
_entity_poly.pdbx_seq_one_letter_code
_entity_poly.pdbx_strand_id
1 'polypeptide(L)'
;MVSGHLFHSRKNSWPPEEYVGRTALQLLDLDGGSPPEQAWRRRLNSHANLLKEFSVTFMEAMKMMTLGMRLWSYVREEASHGRKAPIDPFTRERCKPSASQGVPLGGMGSGSISRGFRGEFKNWHIIPGLCENSPVMENQFSIFVSRDSGNKKYSSVLAPGHHEGLKKSSDSGISSWDWNLSGQHSTYHALFPRAWTIYDGEPDPDLKISCRQISPFIPHDYKDSSLPASVFVYTLVNTGRDRAKVSLLMTWANSIGGFSHHSGGHFNEPFIGDDGVSGVLLHHKTAKDNPPVTFSIAACETQNVSVTVLPVFGLSGENHASAKEMWDTMSKDGHFNRENFNAGCSMPSSSGETLCAAVSASTWVEPHGRCTVAFALAWSSPKVKFQKGCTYNRRYTEFYGTSERSSSIHLVHDALTKYRLWEEEIEKWQDPILKDEKLPEWYKFTLFNELYFLVAGGTVWTDGQPPAFSESSPAYQHKHSKKGTKSESVKDNHVKPAAEQVSDGDDLPNGEERSVSMYTAVHGSQMPEQTSGLRLQEPIPYLLSKDGPENVGKFLYLEGVEYIMWNTYDVHFYASFALLDLFPKIELSIQRDFADAVLYEDRRRVKFLADGTSGIRKVKGVQRLCCHR
;
A
#
# COMPACT_ATOMS: atom_id res chain seq x y z
N MET A 1 -38.08 16.07 7.55
CA MET A 1 -37.22 16.94 8.38
C MET A 1 -36.50 16.05 9.37
N VAL A 2 -35.20 15.82 9.19
CA VAL A 2 -34.37 15.13 10.18
C VAL A 2 -33.88 16.21 11.15
N SER A 3 -34.16 16.07 12.45
CA SER A 3 -33.85 17.11 13.43
C SER A 3 -32.34 17.28 13.62
N GLY A 4 -31.85 18.51 13.43
CA GLY A 4 -30.43 18.86 13.42
C GLY A 4 -29.74 18.87 14.80
N HIS A 5 -30.02 17.90 15.67
CA HIS A 5 -29.45 17.85 17.03
C HIS A 5 -28.31 16.84 17.22
N LEU A 6 -27.91 16.09 16.18
CA LEU A 6 -26.86 15.05 16.30
C LEU A 6 -25.41 15.57 16.37
N PHE A 7 -25.16 16.86 16.11
CA PHE A 7 -23.80 17.42 16.01
C PHE A 7 -23.44 18.48 17.06
N HIS A 8 -24.40 18.96 17.88
CA HIS A 8 -24.17 20.12 18.76
C HIS A 8 -23.73 19.80 20.20
N SER A 9 -23.43 18.54 20.55
CA SER A 9 -23.04 18.17 21.92
C SER A 9 -22.01 17.03 22.00
N ARG A 10 -21.02 16.99 21.10
CA ARG A 10 -19.79 16.25 21.37
C ARG A 10 -18.85 17.14 22.16
N LYS A 11 -18.36 16.65 23.31
CA LYS A 11 -17.19 17.22 23.99
C LYS A 11 -16.07 17.42 22.95
N ASN A 12 -15.24 18.46 23.11
CA ASN A 12 -13.95 18.56 22.42
C ASN A 12 -13.26 17.20 22.53
N SER A 13 -12.81 16.68 21.39
CA SER A 13 -12.61 15.25 21.23
C SER A 13 -11.31 14.82 21.91
N TRP A 14 -11.44 14.40 23.18
CA TRP A 14 -10.42 13.76 24.00
C TRP A 14 -9.30 14.74 24.41
N PRO A 15 -9.33 15.30 25.65
CA PRO A 15 -8.24 16.13 26.15
C PRO A 15 -6.91 15.38 26.07
N PRO A 16 -5.83 15.96 25.50
CA PRO A 16 -4.54 15.26 25.40
C PRO A 16 -4.03 14.73 26.75
N GLU A 17 -4.33 15.46 27.81
CA GLU A 17 -4.03 15.16 29.22
C GLU A 17 -4.67 13.86 29.77
N GLU A 18 -5.74 13.36 29.15
CA GLU A 18 -6.37 12.09 29.53
C GLU A 18 -5.60 10.86 29.00
N TYR A 19 -4.63 11.08 28.10
CA TYR A 19 -3.96 10.03 27.33
C TYR A 19 -2.45 9.98 27.52
N VAL A 20 -1.77 11.13 27.57
CA VAL A 20 -0.31 11.21 27.82
C VAL A 20 -0.04 12.33 28.81
N GLY A 21 0.86 12.10 29.78
CA GLY A 21 1.26 13.15 30.71
C GLY A 21 1.95 14.31 29.99
N ARG A 22 1.56 15.57 30.29
CA ARG A 22 2.16 16.77 29.68
C ARG A 22 3.70 16.77 29.74
N THR A 23 4.29 16.29 30.85
CA THR A 23 5.73 16.15 31.02
C THR A 23 6.36 15.17 30.03
N ALA A 24 5.71 14.04 29.75
CA ALA A 24 6.22 13.05 28.79
C ALA A 24 6.16 13.62 27.35
N LEU A 25 5.12 14.36 27.00
CA LEU A 25 5.03 15.08 25.72
C LEU A 25 6.18 16.09 25.57
N GLN A 26 6.39 16.96 26.57
CA GLN A 26 7.48 17.96 26.56
C GLN A 26 8.88 17.34 26.43
N LEU A 27 9.10 16.16 27.02
CA LEU A 27 10.37 15.43 26.91
C LEU A 27 10.61 14.85 25.51
N LEU A 28 9.54 14.53 24.77
CA LEU A 28 9.58 13.91 23.43
C LEU A 28 9.51 14.93 22.29
N ASP A 29 9.06 16.16 22.57
CA ASP A 29 8.72 17.20 21.60
C ASP A 29 9.90 17.64 20.71
N LEU A 30 11.07 17.79 21.33
CA LEU A 30 12.26 18.43 20.73
C LEU A 30 12.87 17.72 19.52
N ASP A 31 12.51 16.46 19.26
CA ASP A 31 12.99 15.67 18.12
C ASP A 31 11.82 15.26 17.18
N GLY A 32 10.64 15.87 17.32
CA GLY A 32 9.40 15.48 16.63
C GLY A 32 8.74 14.21 17.21
N GLY A 33 9.25 13.69 18.33
CA GLY A 33 8.76 12.49 18.99
C GLY A 33 7.39 12.66 19.67
N SER A 34 6.92 13.88 19.86
CA SER A 34 5.56 14.17 20.28
C SER A 34 4.55 13.89 19.15
N PRO A 35 3.36 13.35 19.45
CA PRO A 35 2.27 13.26 18.48
C PRO A 35 1.60 14.63 18.30
N PRO A 36 1.17 15.00 17.06
CA PRO A 36 0.46 16.26 16.82
C PRO A 36 -0.79 16.45 17.70
N GLU A 37 -1.08 17.69 18.05
CA GLU A 37 -2.20 18.04 18.94
C GLU A 37 -3.56 17.58 18.40
N GLN A 38 -3.75 17.57 17.08
CA GLN A 38 -5.00 17.14 16.46
C GLN A 38 -5.02 15.65 16.07
N ALA A 39 -4.00 14.83 16.37
CA ALA A 39 -4.00 13.42 15.98
C ALA A 39 -5.12 12.60 16.66
N TRP A 40 -5.72 11.63 15.94
CA TRP A 40 -6.67 10.66 16.52
C TRP A 40 -5.95 9.79 17.55
N ARG A 41 -6.56 9.47 18.71
CA ARG A 41 -5.89 8.81 19.86
C ARG A 41 -6.61 7.57 20.38
N ARG A 42 -5.85 6.58 20.87
CA ARG A 42 -6.38 5.39 21.58
C ARG A 42 -5.34 4.75 22.51
N ARG A 43 -5.73 4.31 23.72
CA ARG A 43 -4.85 3.49 24.59
C ARG A 43 -4.68 2.08 24.03
N LEU A 44 -3.49 1.49 24.15
CA LEU A 44 -3.18 0.16 23.60
C LEU A 44 -4.07 -0.94 24.22
N ASN A 45 -4.35 -0.86 25.52
CA ASN A 45 -5.23 -1.82 26.20
C ASN A 45 -6.73 -1.68 25.87
N SER A 46 -7.14 -0.68 25.07
CA SER A 46 -8.55 -0.44 24.73
C SER A 46 -9.21 -1.67 24.13
N HIS A 47 -10.44 -1.98 24.53
CA HIS A 47 -11.21 -3.05 23.92
C HIS A 47 -11.45 -2.76 22.43
N ALA A 48 -11.19 -3.76 21.58
CA ALA A 48 -11.44 -3.69 20.15
C ALA A 48 -12.79 -4.37 19.87
N ASN A 49 -13.85 -3.57 19.78
CA ASN A 49 -15.18 -4.07 19.42
C ASN A 49 -15.11 -4.88 18.12
N LEU A 50 -15.75 -6.05 18.12
CA LEU A 50 -16.13 -6.73 16.88
C LEU A 50 -17.14 -5.84 16.15
N LEU A 51 -16.94 -5.59 14.86
CA LEU A 51 -17.88 -4.79 14.08
C LEU A 51 -19.21 -5.56 13.91
N LYS A 52 -20.32 -4.83 13.91
CA LYS A 52 -21.66 -5.41 13.69
C LYS A 52 -21.92 -5.52 12.18
N GLU A 53 -21.99 -6.75 11.69
CA GLU A 53 -22.51 -7.07 10.34
C GLU A 53 -23.98 -6.60 10.22
N PHE A 54 -24.38 -6.15 9.02
CA PHE A 54 -25.79 -5.88 8.73
C PHE A 54 -26.58 -7.19 8.71
N SER A 55 -27.61 -7.31 9.56
CA SER A 55 -28.46 -8.50 9.63
C SER A 55 -29.59 -8.43 8.61
N VAL A 56 -29.57 -9.31 7.60
CA VAL A 56 -30.69 -9.52 6.69
C VAL A 56 -31.86 -10.16 7.44
N THR A 57 -33.05 -9.55 7.38
CA THR A 57 -34.26 -10.12 7.98
C THR A 57 -34.77 -11.33 7.21
N PHE A 58 -35.56 -12.20 7.85
CA PHE A 58 -36.14 -13.38 7.18
C PHE A 58 -36.95 -13.01 5.92
N MET A 59 -37.71 -11.91 5.95
CA MET A 59 -38.51 -11.46 4.81
C MET A 59 -37.63 -10.94 3.66
N GLU A 60 -36.51 -10.28 3.96
CA GLU A 60 -35.53 -9.86 2.95
C GLU A 60 -34.78 -11.06 2.36
N ALA A 61 -34.40 -12.04 3.19
CA ALA A 61 -33.78 -13.28 2.73
C ALA A 61 -34.70 -14.06 1.77
N MET A 62 -35.99 -14.15 2.07
CA MET A 62 -36.99 -14.75 1.18
C MET A 62 -37.12 -13.98 -0.15
N LYS A 63 -37.16 -12.64 -0.12
CA LYS A 63 -37.19 -11.80 -1.34
C LYS A 63 -35.91 -11.95 -2.18
N MET A 64 -34.75 -12.06 -1.51
CA MET A 64 -33.45 -12.19 -2.17
C MET A 64 -33.09 -13.62 -2.58
N MET A 65 -33.89 -14.64 -2.25
CA MET A 65 -33.59 -16.06 -2.53
C MET A 65 -33.22 -16.32 -4.00
N THR A 66 -33.94 -15.70 -4.94
CA THR A 66 -33.65 -15.89 -6.38
C THR A 66 -32.33 -15.24 -6.81
N LEU A 67 -31.98 -14.10 -6.22
CA LEU A 67 -30.68 -13.45 -6.41
C LEU A 67 -29.56 -14.26 -5.76
N GLY A 68 -29.79 -14.79 -4.55
CA GLY A 68 -28.87 -15.69 -3.84
C GLY A 68 -28.52 -16.93 -4.66
N MET A 69 -29.51 -17.60 -5.26
CA MET A 69 -29.25 -18.73 -6.17
C MET A 69 -28.42 -18.34 -7.40
N ARG A 70 -28.68 -17.15 -7.99
CA ARG A 70 -27.90 -16.63 -9.13
C ARG A 70 -26.45 -16.32 -8.73
N LEU A 71 -26.26 -15.63 -7.60
CA LEU A 71 -24.93 -15.33 -7.05
C LEU A 71 -24.17 -16.60 -6.70
N TRP A 72 -24.80 -17.59 -6.06
CA TRP A 72 -24.14 -18.85 -5.70
C TRP A 72 -23.69 -19.63 -6.93
N SER A 73 -24.52 -19.70 -7.98
CA SER A 73 -24.14 -20.30 -9.26
C SER A 73 -22.95 -19.56 -9.87
N TYR A 74 -22.96 -18.22 -9.84
CA TYR A 74 -21.89 -17.39 -10.38
C TYR A 74 -20.56 -17.54 -9.60
N VAL A 75 -20.60 -17.50 -8.27
CA VAL A 75 -19.43 -17.73 -7.40
C VAL A 75 -18.80 -19.10 -7.67
N ARG A 76 -19.62 -20.15 -7.85
CA ARG A 76 -19.12 -21.49 -8.20
C ARG A 76 -18.51 -21.56 -9.60
N GLU A 77 -19.07 -20.83 -10.57
CA GLU A 77 -18.51 -20.73 -11.93
C GLU A 77 -17.19 -19.95 -11.93
N GLU A 78 -17.09 -18.84 -11.22
CA GLU A 78 -15.83 -18.10 -11.04
C GLU A 78 -14.76 -18.98 -10.38
N ALA A 79 -15.12 -19.69 -9.30
CA ALA A 79 -14.24 -20.60 -8.60
C ALA A 79 -13.76 -21.77 -9.49
N SER A 80 -14.60 -22.31 -10.38
CA SER A 80 -14.16 -23.36 -11.32
C SER A 80 -13.17 -22.86 -12.37
N HIS A 81 -13.13 -21.55 -12.63
CA HIS A 81 -12.09 -20.90 -13.43
C HIS A 81 -10.88 -20.43 -12.61
N GLY A 82 -10.82 -20.77 -11.31
CA GLY A 82 -9.75 -20.35 -10.39
C GLY A 82 -9.81 -18.87 -9.99
N ARG A 83 -10.93 -18.19 -10.22
CA ARG A 83 -11.12 -16.75 -9.95
C ARG A 83 -11.92 -16.53 -8.66
N LYS A 84 -11.67 -15.42 -7.95
CA LYS A 84 -12.53 -14.92 -6.86
C LYS A 84 -13.60 -14.03 -7.51
N ALA A 85 -14.88 -14.28 -7.21
CA ALA A 85 -15.96 -13.44 -7.70
C ALA A 85 -15.82 -12.01 -7.11
N PRO A 86 -16.15 -10.95 -7.87
CA PRO A 86 -16.08 -9.56 -7.37
C PRO A 86 -16.96 -9.30 -6.14
N ILE A 87 -18.02 -10.09 -5.97
CA ILE A 87 -18.94 -10.08 -4.82
C ILE A 87 -19.20 -11.54 -4.44
N ASP A 88 -18.83 -11.93 -3.23
CA ASP A 88 -19.08 -13.28 -2.68
C ASP A 88 -19.66 -13.16 -1.25
N PRO A 89 -20.99 -13.22 -1.09
CA PRO A 89 -21.64 -13.16 0.22
C PRO A 89 -21.68 -14.52 0.94
N PHE A 90 -21.15 -15.59 0.34
CA PHE A 90 -21.23 -16.96 0.88
C PHE A 90 -19.93 -17.39 1.55
N THR A 91 -18.78 -16.96 1.02
CA THR A 91 -17.48 -17.20 1.63
C THR A 91 -17.23 -16.20 2.75
N ARG A 92 -17.65 -16.54 3.98
CA ARG A 92 -17.24 -15.78 5.17
C ARG A 92 -15.72 -15.74 5.30
N GLU A 93 -15.16 -14.54 5.42
CA GLU A 93 -13.75 -14.38 5.75
C GLU A 93 -13.48 -14.95 7.16
N ARG A 94 -12.36 -15.67 7.30
CA ARG A 94 -12.05 -16.44 8.53
C ARG A 94 -11.77 -15.54 9.74
N CYS A 95 -11.33 -14.31 9.51
CA CYS A 95 -11.08 -13.32 10.54
C CYS A 95 -12.22 -12.29 10.49
N LYS A 96 -12.98 -12.15 11.59
CA LYS A 96 -13.98 -11.09 11.69
C LYS A 96 -13.31 -9.73 11.69
N PRO A 97 -13.85 -8.71 11.00
CA PRO A 97 -13.26 -7.39 10.98
C PRO A 97 -13.25 -6.80 12.41
N SER A 98 -12.04 -6.67 12.96
CA SER A 98 -11.76 -6.13 14.28
C SER A 98 -11.54 -4.62 14.21
N ALA A 99 -11.99 -3.89 15.23
CA ALA A 99 -11.62 -2.49 15.44
C ALA A 99 -10.15 -2.28 15.89
N SER A 100 -9.28 -3.29 15.83
CA SER A 100 -7.81 -3.16 15.98
C SER A 100 -7.13 -2.81 14.66
N GLN A 101 -7.46 -1.65 14.11
CA GLN A 101 -6.85 -1.12 12.90
C GLN A 101 -5.90 0.04 13.23
N GLY A 102 -5.16 0.51 12.24
CA GLY A 102 -4.25 1.65 12.31
C GLY A 102 -3.78 2.08 10.92
N VAL A 103 -2.96 3.12 10.88
CA VAL A 103 -2.42 3.72 9.65
C VAL A 103 -1.65 2.67 8.81
N PRO A 104 -1.93 2.54 7.50
CA PRO A 104 -1.22 1.63 6.62
C PRO A 104 0.22 2.08 6.36
N LEU A 105 1.05 1.12 5.98
CA LEU A 105 2.46 1.27 5.62
C LEU A 105 2.62 1.27 4.10
N GLY A 106 3.53 2.11 3.62
CA GLY A 106 3.94 2.18 2.21
C GLY A 106 3.23 3.27 1.40
N GLY A 107 3.77 3.52 0.20
CA GLY A 107 3.17 4.39 -0.80
C GLY A 107 2.01 3.75 -1.56
N MET A 108 1.43 4.53 -2.47
CA MET A 108 0.30 4.11 -3.30
C MET A 108 0.76 3.11 -4.38
N GLY A 109 -0.08 2.11 -4.66
CA GLY A 109 0.11 1.18 -5.78
C GLY A 109 1.20 0.12 -5.61
N SER A 110 1.99 0.19 -4.55
CA SER A 110 3.06 -0.76 -4.24
C SER A 110 2.60 -1.98 -3.43
N GLY A 111 1.30 -2.07 -3.12
CA GLY A 111 0.77 -2.92 -2.06
C GLY A 111 1.07 -2.34 -0.67
N SER A 112 0.27 -2.69 0.33
CA SER A 112 0.33 -2.11 1.68
C SER A 112 0.23 -3.16 2.79
N ILE A 113 0.65 -2.77 3.99
CA ILE A 113 0.56 -3.57 5.22
C ILE A 113 0.02 -2.64 6.32
N SER A 114 -1.00 -3.03 7.09
CA SER A 114 -1.47 -2.21 8.21
C SER A 114 -0.78 -2.58 9.51
N ARG A 115 -0.38 -1.58 10.31
CA ARG A 115 -0.01 -1.81 11.72
C ARG A 115 -1.18 -1.38 12.60
N GLY A 116 -1.75 -2.33 13.34
CA GLY A 116 -2.86 -2.07 14.27
C GLY A 116 -2.43 -1.17 15.43
N PHE A 117 -3.39 -0.47 16.06
CA PHE A 117 -3.10 0.40 17.21
C PHE A 117 -2.46 -0.31 18.42
N ARG A 118 -2.48 -1.65 18.45
CA ARG A 118 -1.83 -2.50 19.46
C ARG A 118 -0.41 -2.92 19.07
N GLY A 119 0.04 -2.61 17.85
CA GLY A 119 1.39 -2.89 17.35
C GLY A 119 1.48 -4.01 16.32
N GLU A 120 0.42 -4.81 16.13
CA GLU A 120 0.41 -6.00 15.26
C GLU A 120 0.38 -5.66 13.76
N PHE A 121 1.14 -6.41 12.94
CA PHE A 121 1.15 -6.24 11.47
C PHE A 121 0.14 -7.18 10.80
N LYS A 122 -0.82 -6.61 10.07
CA LYS A 122 -2.05 -7.25 9.56
C LYS A 122 -2.56 -6.56 8.28
N ASN A 123 -3.67 -7.04 7.72
CA ASN A 123 -4.29 -6.55 6.48
C ASN A 123 -3.26 -6.40 5.34
N TRP A 124 -2.74 -7.54 4.89
CA TRP A 124 -1.70 -7.57 3.86
C TRP A 124 -2.32 -7.47 2.47
N HIS A 125 -2.04 -6.38 1.77
CA HIS A 125 -2.51 -6.08 0.41
C HIS A 125 -1.37 -6.16 -0.64
N ILE A 126 -0.48 -7.14 -0.50
CA ILE A 126 0.67 -7.28 -1.41
C ILE A 126 0.23 -7.82 -2.78
N ILE A 127 -0.66 -8.80 -2.82
CA ILE A 127 -1.23 -9.36 -4.05
C ILE A 127 -2.52 -8.59 -4.43
N PRO A 128 -2.67 -8.07 -5.66
CA PRO A 128 -3.86 -7.30 -6.06
C PRO A 128 -5.18 -8.05 -5.86
N GLY A 129 -6.16 -7.38 -5.27
CA GLY A 129 -7.49 -7.97 -5.02
C GLY A 129 -7.51 -9.07 -3.95
N LEU A 130 -6.40 -9.29 -3.23
CA LEU A 130 -6.34 -10.11 -2.03
C LEU A 130 -6.06 -9.23 -0.80
N CYS A 131 -6.67 -9.58 0.32
CA CYS A 131 -6.39 -9.00 1.63
C CYS A 131 -6.29 -10.13 2.65
N GLU A 132 -5.13 -10.28 3.30
CA GLU A 132 -4.97 -11.21 4.42
C GLU A 132 -5.12 -10.44 5.74
N ASN A 133 -6.31 -10.48 6.34
CA ASN A 133 -6.67 -9.72 7.55
C ASN A 133 -5.95 -10.18 8.83
N SER A 134 -5.47 -11.42 8.85
CA SER A 134 -4.85 -12.03 10.04
C SER A 134 -3.51 -11.35 10.39
N PRO A 135 -3.23 -11.10 11.68
CA PRO A 135 -1.92 -10.62 12.09
C PRO A 135 -0.86 -11.71 11.95
N VAL A 136 0.36 -11.32 11.58
CA VAL A 136 1.57 -12.16 11.65
C VAL A 136 2.25 -11.83 12.97
N MET A 137 2.13 -12.71 13.96
CA MET A 137 2.48 -12.39 15.36
C MET A 137 3.98 -12.39 15.61
N GLU A 138 4.75 -13.01 14.72
CA GLU A 138 6.21 -13.01 14.65
C GLU A 138 6.78 -11.64 14.27
N ASN A 139 5.99 -10.79 13.61
CA ASN A 139 6.39 -9.45 13.20
C ASN A 139 6.16 -8.49 14.36
N GLN A 140 7.22 -8.08 15.05
CA GLN A 140 7.13 -7.24 16.25
C GLN A 140 8.27 -6.23 16.34
N PHE A 141 8.04 -5.23 17.19
CA PHE A 141 9.12 -4.51 17.85
C PHE A 141 9.17 -4.95 19.31
N SER A 142 10.38 -5.16 19.84
CA SER A 142 10.62 -5.52 21.24
C SER A 142 11.73 -4.63 21.82
N ILE A 143 11.74 -4.48 23.14
CA ILE A 143 12.75 -3.68 23.86
C ILE A 143 13.38 -4.48 24.98
N PHE A 144 14.69 -4.30 25.14
CA PHE A 144 15.51 -4.85 26.22
C PHE A 144 16.28 -3.70 26.86
N VAL A 145 16.10 -3.51 28.18
CA VAL A 145 16.73 -2.43 28.94
C VAL A 145 17.55 -3.05 30.08
N SER A 146 18.79 -2.60 30.24
CA SER A 146 19.64 -2.93 31.38
C SER A 146 20.16 -1.63 32.00
N ARG A 147 19.99 -1.47 33.31
CA ARG A 147 20.51 -0.32 34.07
C ARG A 147 21.69 -0.75 34.96
N ASP A 148 22.71 0.09 35.02
CA ASP A 148 23.95 -0.23 35.73
C ASP A 148 23.76 -0.29 37.26
N SER A 149 22.80 0.45 37.82
CA SER A 149 22.46 0.36 39.24
C SER A 149 21.45 -0.77 39.51
N GLY A 150 21.75 -1.59 40.52
CA GLY A 150 20.84 -2.62 41.04
C GLY A 150 20.56 -3.80 40.10
N ASN A 151 21.31 -3.98 39.01
CA ASN A 151 21.11 -5.05 38.01
C ASN A 151 19.66 -5.14 37.48
N LYS A 152 18.96 -4.02 37.39
CA LYS A 152 17.59 -3.98 36.87
C LYS A 152 17.61 -4.27 35.36
N LYS A 153 16.91 -5.33 34.96
CA LYS A 153 16.65 -5.67 33.57
C LYS A 153 15.15 -5.64 33.29
N TYR A 154 14.77 -5.10 32.15
CA TYR A 154 13.40 -5.07 31.64
C TYR A 154 13.39 -5.59 30.21
N SER A 155 12.43 -6.45 29.89
CA SER A 155 12.22 -7.00 28.55
C SER A 155 10.72 -7.05 28.26
N SER A 156 10.34 -6.62 27.06
CA SER A 156 8.97 -6.75 26.57
C SER A 156 8.89 -6.66 25.06
N VAL A 157 8.00 -7.46 24.46
CA VAL A 157 7.39 -7.13 23.17
C VAL A 157 6.57 -5.85 23.33
N LEU A 158 6.64 -4.94 22.37
CA LEU A 158 5.95 -3.64 22.39
C LEU A 158 4.50 -3.73 21.84
N ALA A 159 3.79 -4.79 22.24
CA ALA A 159 2.39 -5.06 21.94
C ALA A 159 1.69 -5.71 23.16
N PRO A 160 0.43 -5.35 23.49
CA PRO A 160 -0.21 -5.77 24.73
C PRO A 160 -0.67 -7.23 24.69
N GLY A 161 -0.23 -8.02 25.68
CA GLY A 161 -0.19 -9.49 25.65
C GLY A 161 -1.51 -10.28 25.72
N HIS A 162 -2.57 -9.87 25.02
CA HIS A 162 -3.81 -10.65 24.88
C HIS A 162 -4.19 -10.81 23.39
N HIS A 163 -3.46 -11.69 22.70
CA HIS A 163 -3.72 -12.10 21.33
C HIS A 163 -4.35 -13.51 21.29
N GLU A 164 -5.56 -13.61 20.72
CA GLU A 164 -6.24 -14.88 20.43
C GLU A 164 -5.45 -15.68 19.38
N GLY A 165 -4.43 -16.41 19.82
CA GLY A 165 -3.52 -17.11 18.89
C GLY A 165 -2.20 -17.58 19.49
N LEU A 166 -1.80 -17.06 20.66
CA LEU A 166 -0.66 -17.58 21.44
C LEU A 166 -1.00 -18.99 21.99
N LYS A 167 -0.93 -19.99 21.12
CA LYS A 167 -1.05 -21.41 21.49
C LYS A 167 0.09 -21.78 22.44
N LYS A 168 -0.23 -22.59 23.46
CA LYS A 168 0.78 -23.30 24.28
C LYS A 168 1.42 -24.46 23.50
N SER A 169 1.98 -24.17 22.32
CA SER A 169 2.66 -25.15 21.47
C SER A 169 4.17 -24.92 21.53
N SER A 170 4.85 -25.77 22.32
CA SER A 170 6.30 -25.84 22.58
C SER A 170 6.96 -24.56 23.11
N ASP A 171 7.77 -24.71 24.17
CA ASP A 171 8.48 -23.60 24.82
C ASP A 171 9.52 -22.90 23.92
N SER A 172 9.77 -23.37 22.69
CA SER A 172 10.71 -22.79 21.72
C SER A 172 10.13 -21.69 20.80
N GLY A 173 8.79 -21.54 20.74
CA GLY A 173 8.10 -20.58 19.86
C GLY A 173 7.97 -19.16 20.44
N ILE A 174 7.24 -18.27 19.75
CA ILE A 174 7.02 -16.86 20.18
C ILE A 174 6.28 -16.70 21.53
N SER A 175 5.69 -17.77 22.06
CA SER A 175 5.14 -17.81 23.41
C SER A 175 6.21 -17.76 24.52
N SER A 176 7.48 -17.93 24.17
CA SER A 176 8.64 -17.75 25.08
C SER A 176 9.06 -16.29 25.27
N TRP A 177 8.57 -15.38 24.42
CA TRP A 177 8.89 -13.96 24.50
C TRP A 177 8.16 -13.29 25.67
N ASP A 178 8.74 -12.21 26.20
CA ASP A 178 8.10 -11.43 27.26
C ASP A 178 6.97 -10.56 26.72
N TRP A 179 5.72 -11.03 26.80
CA TRP A 179 4.53 -10.24 26.43
C TRP A 179 4.05 -9.35 27.60
N ASN A 180 4.98 -8.63 28.21
CA ASN A 180 4.81 -7.92 29.49
C ASN A 180 4.11 -6.55 29.39
N LEU A 181 3.86 -6.03 28.19
CA LEU A 181 3.25 -4.71 28.01
C LEU A 181 1.77 -4.73 28.43
N SER A 182 1.40 -3.90 29.42
CA SER A 182 -0.01 -3.77 29.82
C SER A 182 -0.82 -2.96 28.81
N GLY A 183 -0.20 -1.93 28.22
CA GLY A 183 -0.85 -0.99 27.32
C GLY A 183 -1.74 0.04 28.02
N GLN A 184 -1.68 0.13 29.36
CA GLN A 184 -2.45 1.10 30.15
C GLN A 184 -1.85 2.51 30.11
N HIS A 185 -0.52 2.61 30.12
CA HIS A 185 0.22 3.87 30.00
C HIS A 185 0.87 4.01 28.61
N SER A 186 0.33 3.28 27.63
CA SER A 186 0.77 3.33 26.25
C SER A 186 -0.38 3.74 25.33
N THR A 187 -0.10 4.65 24.40
CA THR A 187 -1.10 5.25 23.51
C THR A 187 -0.65 5.28 22.06
N TYR A 188 -1.60 5.05 21.17
CA TYR A 188 -1.44 5.15 19.73
C TYR A 188 -2.12 6.41 19.22
N HIS A 189 -1.45 7.11 18.30
CA HIS A 189 -1.89 8.34 17.66
C HIS A 189 -1.82 8.21 16.14
N ALA A 190 -2.83 8.68 15.41
CA ALA A 190 -2.90 8.60 13.95
C ALA A 190 -3.20 9.96 13.30
N LEU A 191 -2.34 10.32 12.34
CA LEU A 191 -2.55 11.44 11.42
C LEU A 191 -1.88 11.06 10.09
N PHE A 192 -2.60 10.28 9.28
CA PHE A 192 -2.11 9.73 8.01
C PHE A 192 -1.36 10.78 7.16
N PRO A 193 -0.16 10.46 6.62
CA PRO A 193 0.45 9.12 6.55
C PRO A 193 1.34 8.73 7.74
N ARG A 194 1.27 9.47 8.85
CA ARG A 194 2.09 9.23 10.06
C ARG A 194 1.27 8.65 11.21
N ALA A 195 1.94 7.90 12.07
CA ALA A 195 1.39 7.44 13.34
C ALA A 195 2.46 7.43 14.43
N TRP A 196 2.05 7.55 15.69
CA TRP A 196 2.93 7.52 16.86
C TRP A 196 2.43 6.48 17.85
N THR A 197 3.33 5.68 18.44
CA THR A 197 3.03 4.90 19.64
C THR A 197 3.91 5.39 20.78
N ILE A 198 3.29 5.95 21.81
CA ILE A 198 3.94 6.43 23.03
C ILE A 198 3.84 5.34 24.09
N TYR A 199 4.95 5.03 24.75
CA TYR A 199 5.02 4.13 25.90
C TYR A 199 5.58 4.95 27.08
N ASP A 200 4.72 5.30 28.04
CA ASP A 200 5.04 6.17 29.17
C ASP A 200 5.37 5.33 30.42
N GLY A 201 6.64 4.94 30.57
CA GLY A 201 7.10 4.13 31.70
C GLY A 201 6.79 2.63 31.58
N GLU A 202 6.60 2.10 30.36
CA GLU A 202 6.43 0.67 30.10
C GLU A 202 7.46 0.20 29.05
N PRO A 203 8.20 -0.92 29.25
CA PRO A 203 8.24 -1.76 30.45
C PRO A 203 9.13 -1.21 31.59
N ASP A 204 9.97 -0.20 31.32
CA ASP A 204 10.82 0.46 32.32
C ASP A 204 10.20 1.79 32.77
N PRO A 205 9.83 1.97 34.06
CA PRO A 205 9.21 3.19 34.57
C PRO A 205 10.02 4.47 34.31
N ASP A 206 11.35 4.35 34.32
CA ASP A 206 12.32 5.45 34.18
C ASP A 206 12.70 5.72 32.72
N LEU A 207 11.99 5.15 31.75
CA LEU A 207 12.20 5.33 30.32
C LEU A 207 10.90 5.79 29.63
N LYS A 208 11.01 6.81 28.77
CA LYS A 208 9.92 7.28 27.90
C LYS A 208 10.28 6.96 26.45
N ILE A 209 9.35 6.36 25.73
CA ILE A 209 9.57 5.86 24.37
C ILE A 209 8.50 6.43 23.45
N SER A 210 8.89 7.00 22.32
CA SER A 210 8.01 7.29 21.19
C SER A 210 8.47 6.51 19.97
N CYS A 211 7.57 5.75 19.36
CA CYS A 211 7.76 5.11 18.06
C CYS A 211 6.97 5.88 17.01
N ARG A 212 7.67 6.55 16.09
CA ARG A 212 7.07 7.21 14.92
C ARG A 212 7.09 6.32 13.71
N GLN A 213 5.92 6.04 13.17
CA GLN A 213 5.71 5.35 11.90
C GLN A 213 5.50 6.40 10.80
N ILE A 214 6.35 6.37 9.78
CA ILE A 214 6.34 7.32 8.65
C ILE A 214 6.27 6.50 7.36
N SER A 215 5.30 6.80 6.50
CA SER A 215 5.20 6.27 5.13
C SER A 215 5.22 7.42 4.12
N PRO A 216 5.84 7.24 2.95
CA PRO A 216 5.94 8.31 1.97
C PRO A 216 4.60 8.45 1.23
N PHE A 217 3.86 9.49 1.60
CA PHE A 217 2.68 9.98 0.89
C PHE A 217 2.77 11.51 0.91
N ILE A 218 3.19 12.07 -0.21
CA ILE A 218 3.56 13.47 -0.37
C ILE A 218 2.81 13.98 -1.62
N PRO A 219 1.80 14.85 -1.47
CA PRO A 219 1.04 15.41 -2.58
C PRO A 219 1.96 15.97 -3.67
N HIS A 220 1.57 15.74 -4.92
CA HIS A 220 2.32 16.07 -6.14
C HIS A 220 3.69 15.39 -6.33
N ASP A 221 4.22 14.63 -5.36
CA ASP A 221 5.38 13.76 -5.58
C ASP A 221 4.92 12.39 -6.09
N TYR A 222 5.15 12.13 -7.38
CA TYR A 222 4.77 10.89 -8.06
C TYR A 222 5.86 9.81 -8.03
N LYS A 223 6.97 10.06 -7.34
CA LYS A 223 8.05 9.11 -7.10
C LYS A 223 7.94 8.56 -5.69
N ASP A 224 8.13 9.41 -4.68
CA ASP A 224 8.26 8.96 -3.30
C ASP A 224 6.92 8.42 -2.77
N SER A 225 5.79 9.02 -3.20
CA SER A 225 4.44 8.48 -2.93
C SER A 225 4.11 7.13 -3.58
N SER A 226 5.04 6.51 -4.31
CA SER A 226 4.89 5.18 -4.91
C SER A 226 5.73 4.09 -4.25
N LEU A 227 6.52 4.43 -3.22
CA LEU A 227 7.55 3.52 -2.69
C LEU A 227 6.99 2.52 -1.68
N PRO A 228 7.26 1.20 -1.84
CA PRO A 228 6.94 0.19 -0.83
C PRO A 228 7.92 0.25 0.34
N ALA A 229 7.89 1.33 1.12
CA ALA A 229 8.76 1.54 2.26
C ALA A 229 8.06 2.28 3.41
N SER A 230 8.48 2.01 4.64
CA SER A 230 8.07 2.76 5.83
C SER A 230 9.19 2.76 6.87
N VAL A 231 9.30 3.85 7.63
CA VAL A 231 10.32 4.04 8.67
C VAL A 231 9.67 4.06 10.05
N PHE A 232 10.38 3.49 11.03
CA PHE A 232 10.02 3.45 12.44
C PHE A 232 11.13 4.13 13.26
N VAL A 233 10.90 5.40 13.62
CA VAL A 233 11.86 6.22 14.37
C VAL A 233 11.51 6.17 15.86
N TYR A 234 12.37 5.53 16.64
CA TYR A 234 12.26 5.42 18.08
C TYR A 234 13.03 6.55 18.78
N THR A 235 12.33 7.44 19.46
CA THR A 235 12.93 8.44 20.37
C THR A 235 12.85 7.90 21.79
N LEU A 236 14.01 7.77 22.44
CA LEU A 236 14.20 7.22 23.78
C LEU A 236 14.66 8.33 24.72
N VAL A 237 13.97 8.54 25.84
CA VAL A 237 14.35 9.53 26.87
C VAL A 237 14.45 8.85 28.22
N ASN A 238 15.64 8.87 28.82
CA ASN A 238 15.90 8.27 30.12
C ASN A 238 15.63 9.30 31.23
N THR A 239 14.54 9.15 31.97
CA THR A 239 14.22 10.01 33.13
C THR A 239 14.85 9.52 34.44
N GLY A 240 15.52 8.37 34.41
CA GLY A 240 16.21 7.79 35.56
C GLY A 240 17.54 8.46 35.88
N ARG A 241 18.04 8.17 37.08
CA ARG A 241 19.36 8.66 37.57
C ARG A 241 20.55 7.87 37.01
N ASP A 242 20.28 6.67 36.51
CA ASP A 242 21.29 5.73 36.04
C ASP A 242 21.26 5.61 34.52
N ARG A 243 22.44 5.38 33.94
CA ARG A 243 22.60 5.07 32.53
C ARG A 243 21.83 3.79 32.18
N ALA A 244 21.21 3.78 31.00
CA ALA A 244 20.46 2.64 30.50
C ALA A 244 21.07 2.14 29.18
N LYS A 245 21.46 0.87 29.10
CA LYS A 245 21.66 0.19 27.82
C LYS A 245 20.29 -0.21 27.30
N VAL A 246 19.86 0.38 26.19
CA VAL A 246 18.60 0.08 25.52
C VAL A 246 18.89 -0.62 24.20
N SER A 247 18.28 -1.78 23.98
CA SER A 247 18.35 -2.49 22.70
C SER A 247 16.93 -2.69 22.17
N LEU A 248 16.68 -2.14 20.98
CA LEU A 248 15.45 -2.33 20.25
C LEU A 248 15.63 -3.45 19.24
N LEU A 249 14.62 -4.31 19.10
CA LEU A 249 14.63 -5.46 18.22
C LEU A 249 13.44 -5.36 17.27
N MET A 250 13.69 -5.44 15.97
CA MET A 250 12.67 -5.64 14.95
C MET A 250 12.73 -7.10 14.47
N THR A 251 11.62 -7.82 14.58
CA THR A 251 11.47 -9.19 14.04
C THR A 251 10.53 -9.21 12.85
N TRP A 252 10.78 -10.09 11.88
CA TRP A 252 9.95 -10.23 10.69
C TRP A 252 9.96 -11.68 10.18
N ALA A 253 8.77 -12.26 9.97
CA ALA A 253 8.62 -13.53 9.27
C ALA A 253 8.71 -13.34 7.75
N ASN A 254 9.26 -14.34 7.07
CA ASN A 254 9.28 -14.41 5.60
C ASN A 254 7.87 -14.80 5.09
N SER A 255 6.92 -13.86 5.19
CA SER A 255 5.50 -14.06 4.92
C SER A 255 4.86 -12.79 4.34
N ILE A 256 3.84 -12.98 3.48
CA ILE A 256 2.97 -11.92 2.95
C ILE A 256 1.57 -11.95 3.61
N GLY A 257 1.47 -12.55 4.80
CA GLY A 257 0.21 -12.80 5.51
C GLY A 257 -0.37 -14.20 5.28
N GLY A 258 -1.47 -14.48 5.99
CA GLY A 258 -2.19 -15.76 5.90
C GLY A 258 -1.32 -16.96 6.25
N PHE A 259 -1.26 -17.95 5.36
CA PHE A 259 -0.43 -19.16 5.49
C PHE A 259 0.75 -19.19 4.50
N SER A 260 1.17 -18.04 3.95
CA SER A 260 2.11 -18.00 2.82
C SER A 260 3.49 -18.58 3.16
N HIS A 261 3.95 -18.41 4.40
CA HIS A 261 5.22 -18.92 4.92
C HIS A 261 5.32 -20.45 4.88
N HIS A 262 4.20 -21.17 4.98
CA HIS A 262 4.20 -22.63 4.92
C HIS A 262 4.47 -23.21 3.52
N SER A 263 4.55 -22.39 2.46
CA SER A 263 4.66 -22.89 1.09
C SER A 263 6.05 -23.44 0.70
N GLY A 264 7.08 -23.09 1.47
CA GLY A 264 8.44 -23.61 1.29
C GLY A 264 9.24 -22.90 0.19
N GLY A 265 10.56 -23.02 0.27
CA GLY A 265 11.50 -22.35 -0.65
C GLY A 265 11.72 -20.86 -0.34
N HIS A 266 11.40 -20.43 0.88
CA HIS A 266 11.70 -19.08 1.38
C HIS A 266 13.13 -19.05 1.94
N PHE A 267 13.89 -17.98 1.74
CA PHE A 267 15.24 -17.87 2.32
C PHE A 267 15.56 -16.42 2.69
N ASN A 268 16.51 -16.23 3.60
CA ASN A 268 16.93 -14.91 4.07
C ASN A 268 18.42 -14.70 3.75
N GLU A 269 18.86 -13.45 3.58
CA GLU A 269 20.28 -13.10 3.50
C GLU A 269 20.57 -11.80 4.28
N PRO A 270 21.66 -11.72 5.07
CA PRO A 270 22.10 -10.48 5.67
C PRO A 270 22.70 -9.54 4.62
N PHE A 271 22.69 -8.25 4.89
CA PHE A 271 23.45 -7.28 4.11
C PHE A 271 24.00 -6.15 4.99
N ILE A 272 25.14 -5.62 4.57
CA ILE A 272 25.68 -4.33 4.98
C ILE A 272 25.58 -3.45 3.74
N GLY A 273 24.87 -2.34 3.84
CA GLY A 273 24.76 -1.32 2.80
C GLY A 273 25.61 -0.10 3.13
N ASP A 274 25.44 0.94 2.33
CA ASP A 274 26.10 2.23 2.51
C ASP A 274 25.49 3.03 3.68
N ASP A 275 26.16 4.12 4.08
CA ASP A 275 25.71 5.07 5.12
C ASP A 275 25.29 4.44 6.47
N GLY A 276 25.89 3.29 6.81
CA GLY A 276 25.61 2.55 8.05
C GLY A 276 24.32 1.73 8.02
N VAL A 277 23.59 1.70 6.89
CA VAL A 277 22.35 0.92 6.76
C VAL A 277 22.67 -0.57 6.68
N SER A 278 22.26 -1.34 7.69
CA SER A 278 22.51 -2.79 7.75
C SER A 278 21.25 -3.54 8.16
N GLY A 279 21.09 -4.76 7.64
CA GLY A 279 19.82 -5.47 7.78
C GLY A 279 19.79 -6.90 7.22
N VAL A 280 18.57 -7.38 6.97
CA VAL A 280 18.29 -8.70 6.42
C VAL A 280 17.25 -8.59 5.30
N LEU A 281 17.50 -9.23 4.17
CA LEU A 281 16.53 -9.47 3.11
C LEU A 281 15.82 -10.80 3.35
N LEU A 282 14.49 -10.83 3.16
CA LEU A 282 13.68 -12.04 3.25
C LEU A 282 13.01 -12.29 1.89
N HIS A 283 13.47 -13.31 1.18
CA HIS A 283 13.01 -13.68 -0.15
C HIS A 283 11.81 -14.61 -0.07
N HIS A 284 10.64 -14.09 -0.42
CA HIS A 284 9.36 -14.78 -0.34
C HIS A 284 8.88 -15.27 -1.71
N LYS A 285 8.98 -16.58 -1.94
CA LYS A 285 8.38 -17.25 -3.09
C LYS A 285 6.85 -17.34 -2.93
N THR A 286 6.10 -16.62 -3.75
CA THR A 286 4.63 -16.66 -3.72
C THR A 286 4.04 -17.84 -4.49
N ALA A 287 2.94 -18.40 -4.01
CA ALA A 287 2.20 -19.47 -4.68
C ALA A 287 1.38 -18.99 -5.90
N LYS A 288 0.87 -19.96 -6.70
CA LYS A 288 -0.04 -19.75 -7.85
C LYS A 288 0.53 -18.84 -8.96
N ASP A 289 1.83 -18.97 -9.24
CA ASP A 289 2.55 -18.17 -10.24
C ASP A 289 2.41 -16.65 -10.05
N ASN A 290 2.20 -16.18 -8.82
CA ASN A 290 2.32 -14.76 -8.50
C ASN A 290 3.79 -14.32 -8.54
N PRO A 291 4.07 -13.01 -8.73
CA PRO A 291 5.41 -12.46 -8.58
C PRO A 291 5.91 -12.59 -7.13
N PRO A 292 7.18 -12.98 -6.92
CA PRO A 292 7.78 -13.06 -5.58
C PRO A 292 7.87 -11.68 -4.91
N VAL A 293 8.23 -11.70 -3.63
CA VAL A 293 8.37 -10.50 -2.78
C VAL A 293 9.67 -10.60 -1.99
N THR A 294 10.55 -9.61 -2.09
CA THR A 294 11.75 -9.51 -1.24
C THR A 294 11.55 -8.40 -0.23
N PHE A 295 11.26 -8.77 1.02
CA PHE A 295 11.26 -7.82 2.13
C PHE A 295 12.70 -7.43 2.50
N SER A 296 12.86 -6.23 3.02
CA SER A 296 14.08 -5.78 3.68
C SER A 296 13.71 -5.15 5.02
N ILE A 297 14.31 -5.64 6.10
CA ILE A 297 14.31 -4.99 7.41
C ILE A 297 15.72 -4.50 7.69
N ALA A 298 15.87 -3.26 8.13
CA ALA A 298 17.18 -2.66 8.39
C ALA A 298 17.12 -1.61 9.50
N ALA A 299 18.29 -1.28 10.03
CA ALA A 299 18.52 -0.14 10.92
C ALA A 299 19.78 0.62 10.48
N CYS A 300 19.90 1.87 10.91
CA CYS A 300 21.07 2.71 10.64
C CYS A 300 22.06 2.64 11.82
N GLU A 301 23.27 2.12 11.57
CA GLU A 301 24.40 2.19 12.51
C GLU A 301 24.91 3.64 12.57
N THR A 302 25.15 4.14 13.78
CA THR A 302 25.66 5.51 14.02
C THR A 302 26.67 5.50 15.17
N GLN A 303 27.35 6.62 15.43
CA GLN A 303 28.31 6.72 16.54
C GLN A 303 27.77 6.27 17.91
N ASN A 304 26.45 6.38 18.13
CA ASN A 304 25.79 6.03 19.38
C ASN A 304 24.89 4.78 19.28
N VAL A 305 24.75 4.17 18.09
CA VAL A 305 23.83 3.06 17.84
C VAL A 305 24.56 1.95 17.09
N SER A 306 24.77 0.80 17.74
CA SER A 306 25.35 -0.40 17.12
C SER A 306 24.24 -1.29 16.55
N VAL A 307 24.35 -1.69 15.28
CA VAL A 307 23.40 -2.62 14.64
C VAL A 307 23.97 -4.04 14.60
N THR A 308 23.14 -5.03 14.86
CA THR A 308 23.46 -6.47 14.73
C THR A 308 22.24 -7.24 14.21
N VAL A 309 22.46 -8.36 13.54
CA VAL A 309 21.37 -9.11 12.88
C VAL A 309 21.37 -10.59 13.28
N LEU A 310 20.18 -11.20 13.26
CA LEU A 310 20.00 -12.65 13.21
C LEU A 310 19.31 -12.98 11.87
N PRO A 311 20.05 -13.48 10.86
CA PRO A 311 19.52 -13.63 9.50
C PRO A 311 18.39 -14.66 9.41
N VAL A 312 18.44 -15.70 10.25
CA VAL A 312 17.45 -16.77 10.28
C VAL A 312 17.22 -17.27 11.70
N PHE A 313 15.95 -17.37 12.10
CA PHE A 313 15.47 -18.13 13.25
C PHE A 313 14.13 -18.79 12.92
N GLY A 314 13.82 -19.89 13.60
CA GLY A 314 12.60 -20.67 13.40
C GLY A 314 11.76 -20.81 14.67
N LEU A 315 10.54 -21.34 14.55
CA LEU A 315 9.62 -21.49 15.69
C LEU A 315 9.82 -22.78 16.50
N SER A 316 10.43 -23.82 15.91
CA SER A 316 10.62 -25.14 16.56
C SER A 316 12.05 -25.40 17.06
N GLY A 317 13.07 -24.78 16.44
CA GLY A 317 14.49 -24.94 16.82
C GLY A 317 15.23 -26.11 16.14
N GLU A 318 14.66 -26.74 15.12
CA GLU A 318 15.22 -27.96 14.52
C GLU A 318 16.39 -27.70 13.54
N ASN A 319 16.25 -26.72 12.64
CA ASN A 319 17.24 -26.40 11.60
C ASN A 319 18.06 -25.13 11.89
N HIS A 320 17.53 -24.25 12.74
CA HIS A 320 18.00 -22.90 13.00
C HIS A 320 17.75 -22.55 14.46
N ALA A 321 18.39 -21.49 14.95
CA ALA A 321 18.08 -20.93 16.28
C ALA A 321 16.57 -20.75 16.45
N SER A 322 16.05 -21.13 17.60
CA SER A 322 14.64 -20.99 17.95
C SER A 322 14.29 -19.54 18.30
N ALA A 323 13.00 -19.21 18.22
CA ALA A 323 12.46 -17.94 18.68
C ALA A 323 12.77 -17.69 20.17
N LYS A 324 12.86 -18.76 20.97
CA LYS A 324 13.36 -18.71 22.36
C LYS A 324 14.84 -18.35 22.43
N GLU A 325 15.73 -19.05 21.72
CA GLU A 325 17.17 -18.79 21.79
C GLU A 325 17.54 -17.38 21.31
N MET A 326 16.81 -16.85 20.31
CA MET A 326 16.88 -15.43 19.93
C MET A 326 16.52 -14.52 21.11
N TRP A 327 15.43 -14.82 21.83
CA TRP A 327 14.97 -14.03 22.98
C TRP A 327 15.95 -14.09 24.16
N ASP A 328 16.46 -15.28 24.48
CA ASP A 328 17.45 -15.51 25.54
C ASP A 328 18.76 -14.75 25.23
N THR A 329 19.22 -14.78 23.97
CA THR A 329 20.40 -14.03 23.49
C THR A 329 20.21 -12.52 23.69
N MET A 330 19.06 -11.99 23.26
CA MET A 330 18.74 -10.57 23.41
C MET A 330 18.55 -10.14 24.87
N SER A 331 17.94 -10.97 25.72
CA SER A 331 17.75 -10.71 27.15
C SER A 331 19.06 -10.72 27.94
N LYS A 332 20.01 -11.56 27.52
CA LYS A 332 21.32 -11.67 28.13
C LYS A 332 22.26 -10.54 27.69
N ASP A 333 22.47 -10.43 26.37
CA ASP A 333 23.57 -9.66 25.77
C ASP A 333 23.08 -8.36 25.08
N GLY A 334 21.81 -8.30 24.67
CA GLY A 334 21.18 -7.15 23.98
C GLY A 334 21.54 -7.00 22.50
N HIS A 335 22.34 -7.91 21.94
CA HIS A 335 22.83 -7.85 20.56
C HIS A 335 23.17 -9.27 20.07
N PHE A 336 23.32 -9.42 18.75
CA PHE A 336 23.74 -10.67 18.10
C PHE A 336 25.24 -10.63 17.73
N ASN A 337 25.82 -11.78 17.39
CA ASN A 337 27.19 -11.86 16.88
C ASN A 337 27.32 -11.09 15.54
N ARG A 338 28.34 -10.22 15.41
CA ARG A 338 28.62 -9.49 14.16
C ARG A 338 29.00 -10.41 13.00
N GLU A 339 29.53 -11.61 13.28
CA GLU A 339 29.83 -12.61 12.23
C GLU A 339 28.59 -13.06 11.45
N ASN A 340 27.37 -12.85 11.99
CA ASN A 340 26.12 -13.14 11.30
C ASN A 340 25.97 -12.40 9.97
N PHE A 341 26.64 -11.26 9.77
CA PHE A 341 26.66 -10.57 8.47
C PHE A 341 27.40 -11.37 7.38
N ASN A 342 28.28 -12.29 7.75
CA ASN A 342 29.05 -13.13 6.85
C ASN A 342 28.35 -14.47 6.52
N ALA A 343 27.16 -14.73 7.08
CA ALA A 343 26.47 -16.02 6.94
C ALA A 343 25.97 -16.32 5.52
N GLY A 344 25.85 -15.31 4.64
CA GLY A 344 25.32 -15.46 3.29
C GLY A 344 23.83 -15.83 3.26
N CYS A 345 23.37 -16.40 2.14
CA CYS A 345 21.99 -16.88 2.02
C CYS A 345 21.74 -18.09 2.94
N SER A 346 20.63 -18.07 3.68
CA SER A 346 20.14 -19.23 4.42
C SER A 346 19.77 -20.37 3.47
N MET A 347 19.70 -21.59 3.99
CA MET A 347 19.03 -22.67 3.29
C MET A 347 17.55 -22.29 3.03
N PRO A 348 16.96 -22.71 1.89
CA PRO A 348 15.54 -22.51 1.62
C PRO A 348 14.67 -23.34 2.57
N SER A 349 13.57 -22.74 3.03
CA SER A 349 12.66 -23.34 4.01
C SER A 349 11.95 -24.58 3.48
N SER A 350 11.66 -25.51 4.38
CA SER A 350 10.80 -26.65 4.11
C SER A 350 9.32 -26.24 4.05
N SER A 351 8.48 -27.09 3.43
CA SER A 351 7.03 -26.91 3.49
C SER A 351 6.55 -27.05 4.93
N GLY A 352 5.78 -26.08 5.43
CA GLY A 352 5.36 -26.01 6.83
C GLY A 352 6.35 -25.33 7.79
N GLU A 353 7.54 -24.95 7.34
CA GLU A 353 8.52 -24.22 8.16
C GLU A 353 8.30 -22.70 8.09
N THR A 354 8.45 -22.00 9.21
CA THR A 354 8.38 -20.52 9.26
C THR A 354 9.75 -19.96 9.57
N LEU A 355 10.40 -19.35 8.57
CA LEU A 355 11.65 -18.62 8.75
C LEU A 355 11.37 -17.16 9.10
N CYS A 356 12.08 -16.66 10.10
CA CYS A 356 12.06 -15.26 10.53
C CYS A 356 13.47 -14.68 10.52
N ALA A 357 13.57 -13.35 10.46
CA ALA A 357 14.81 -12.59 10.63
C ALA A 357 14.64 -11.56 11.76
N ALA A 358 15.75 -11.13 12.35
CA ALA A 358 15.75 -10.06 13.33
C ALA A 358 16.89 -9.05 13.10
N VAL A 359 16.59 -7.77 13.35
CA VAL A 359 17.56 -6.66 13.38
C VAL A 359 17.50 -6.04 14.77
N SER A 360 18.64 -5.99 15.46
CA SER A 360 18.80 -5.33 16.75
C SER A 360 19.61 -4.04 16.59
N ALA A 361 19.16 -2.97 17.25
CA ALA A 361 19.88 -1.72 17.36
C ALA A 361 20.03 -1.36 18.85
N SER A 362 21.28 -1.36 19.32
CA SER A 362 21.64 -1.11 20.73
C SER A 362 22.27 0.26 20.92
N THR A 363 21.85 0.97 21.95
CA THR A 363 22.40 2.28 22.34
C THR A 363 22.53 2.41 23.86
N TRP A 364 23.30 3.39 24.31
CA TRP A 364 23.36 3.80 25.70
C TRP A 364 22.69 5.17 25.84
N VAL A 365 21.75 5.29 26.78
CA VAL A 365 21.06 6.54 27.09
C VAL A 365 21.51 7.01 28.47
N GLU A 366 22.23 8.14 28.49
CA GLU A 366 22.71 8.77 29.73
C GLU A 366 21.54 9.21 30.64
N PRO A 367 21.76 9.41 31.96
CA PRO A 367 20.75 9.97 32.85
C PRO A 367 20.23 11.33 32.35
N HIS A 368 18.91 11.49 32.24
CA HIS A 368 18.25 12.67 31.62
C HIS A 368 18.63 12.91 30.15
N GLY A 369 19.36 11.97 29.54
CA GLY A 369 19.75 11.98 28.14
C GLY A 369 18.66 11.41 27.23
N ARG A 370 18.91 11.53 25.93
CA ARG A 370 18.05 11.01 24.87
C ARG A 370 18.86 10.32 23.78
N CYS A 371 18.22 9.42 23.05
CA CYS A 371 18.77 8.86 21.83
C CYS A 371 17.64 8.57 20.83
N THR A 372 17.97 8.59 19.54
CA THR A 372 17.03 8.24 18.45
C THR A 372 17.59 7.07 17.65
N VAL A 373 16.76 6.06 17.42
CA VAL A 373 17.09 4.83 16.69
C VAL A 373 16.08 4.66 15.55
N ALA A 374 16.54 4.49 14.31
CA ALA A 374 15.66 4.33 13.15
C ALA A 374 15.75 2.91 12.58
N PHE A 375 14.58 2.30 12.38
CA PHE A 375 14.40 1.08 11.61
C PHE A 375 13.60 1.38 10.35
N ALA A 376 13.75 0.57 9.30
CA ALA A 376 12.88 0.64 8.14
C ALA A 376 12.49 -0.75 7.64
N LEU A 377 11.29 -0.79 7.04
CA LEU A 377 10.73 -1.90 6.31
C LEU A 377 10.56 -1.46 4.86
N ALA A 378 11.04 -2.25 3.89
CA ALA A 378 10.62 -2.14 2.50
C ALA A 378 10.27 -3.52 1.91
N TRP A 379 9.53 -3.53 0.80
CA TRP A 379 9.17 -4.75 0.08
C TRP A 379 9.25 -4.58 -1.44
N SER A 380 10.21 -5.25 -2.07
CA SER A 380 10.29 -5.27 -3.52
C SER A 380 9.42 -6.38 -4.09
N SER A 381 8.37 -6.01 -4.84
CA SER A 381 7.61 -6.91 -5.71
C SER A 381 7.34 -6.16 -7.03
N PRO A 382 8.33 -6.15 -7.95
CA PRO A 382 8.38 -5.18 -9.05
C PRO A 382 7.31 -5.43 -10.10
N LYS A 383 6.79 -6.65 -10.18
CA LYS A 383 5.77 -7.07 -11.15
C LYS A 383 4.42 -7.19 -10.48
N VAL A 384 3.37 -6.87 -11.23
CA VAL A 384 1.97 -7.07 -10.85
C VAL A 384 1.27 -7.88 -11.93
N LYS A 385 0.73 -9.05 -11.55
CA LYS A 385 0.13 -10.02 -12.47
C LYS A 385 -1.38 -10.06 -12.29
N PHE A 386 -2.11 -9.89 -13.38
CA PHE A 386 -3.57 -10.04 -13.41
C PHE A 386 -3.98 -11.40 -13.98
N GLN A 387 -5.16 -11.90 -13.59
CA GLN A 387 -5.64 -13.27 -13.88
C GLN A 387 -5.82 -13.60 -15.38
N LYS A 388 -5.64 -12.65 -16.30
CA LYS A 388 -5.64 -12.85 -17.76
C LYS A 388 -4.24 -13.00 -18.37
N GLY A 389 -3.21 -13.24 -17.56
CA GLY A 389 -1.82 -13.40 -18.02
C GLY A 389 -1.11 -12.09 -18.38
N CYS A 390 -1.75 -10.93 -18.15
CA CYS A 390 -1.13 -9.62 -18.30
C CYS A 390 -0.29 -9.32 -17.07
N THR A 391 0.98 -8.97 -17.27
CA THR A 391 1.91 -8.56 -16.22
C THR A 391 2.39 -7.14 -16.52
N TYR A 392 2.29 -6.24 -15.55
CA TYR A 392 2.84 -4.88 -15.59
C TYR A 392 3.96 -4.76 -14.56
N ASN A 393 4.81 -3.74 -14.66
CA ASN A 393 5.65 -3.37 -13.52
C ASN A 393 4.93 -2.33 -12.65
N ARG A 394 5.30 -2.23 -11.38
CA ARG A 394 4.78 -1.22 -10.44
C ARG A 394 5.50 0.11 -10.60
N ARG A 395 4.82 1.22 -10.30
CA ARG A 395 5.34 2.58 -10.48
C ARG A 395 6.78 2.79 -9.99
N TYR A 396 7.11 2.28 -8.79
CA TYR A 396 8.45 2.46 -8.20
C TYR A 396 9.61 1.87 -9.05
N THR A 397 9.33 0.91 -9.96
CA THR A 397 10.37 0.30 -10.80
C THR A 397 10.93 1.24 -11.85
N GLU A 398 10.25 2.36 -12.15
CA GLU A 398 10.80 3.46 -12.96
C GLU A 398 12.06 4.06 -12.33
N PHE A 399 12.15 4.05 -10.99
CA PHE A 399 13.22 4.71 -10.24
C PHE A 399 14.25 3.71 -9.65
N TYR A 400 13.82 2.50 -9.30
CA TYR A 400 14.65 1.48 -8.67
C TYR A 400 14.92 0.25 -9.56
N GLY A 401 14.38 0.21 -10.77
CA GLY A 401 14.47 -0.93 -11.67
C GLY A 401 13.60 -2.12 -11.24
N THR A 402 13.84 -3.28 -11.87
CA THR A 402 13.08 -4.53 -11.66
C THR A 402 13.87 -5.63 -10.96
N SER A 403 15.07 -5.33 -10.45
CA SER A 403 15.89 -6.26 -9.67
C SER A 403 15.34 -6.38 -8.25
N GLU A 404 14.70 -7.49 -7.92
CA GLU A 404 14.06 -7.72 -6.62
C GLU A 404 15.01 -7.43 -5.44
N ARG A 405 16.22 -8.00 -5.47
CA ARG A 405 17.28 -7.81 -4.47
C ARG A 405 17.78 -6.36 -4.41
N SER A 406 18.22 -5.81 -5.54
CA SER A 406 18.85 -4.48 -5.58
C SER A 406 17.85 -3.39 -5.19
N SER A 407 16.63 -3.42 -5.73
CA SER A 407 15.59 -2.45 -5.38
C SER A 407 15.24 -2.53 -3.90
N SER A 408 15.19 -3.73 -3.29
CA SER A 408 14.87 -3.88 -1.86
C SER A 408 15.93 -3.23 -0.94
N ILE A 409 17.23 -3.35 -1.28
CA ILE A 409 18.32 -2.66 -0.58
C ILE A 409 18.24 -1.14 -0.77
N HIS A 410 18.11 -0.66 -2.01
CA HIS A 410 18.04 0.77 -2.29
C HIS A 410 16.80 1.45 -1.70
N LEU A 411 15.65 0.77 -1.65
CA LEU A 411 14.42 1.28 -1.04
C LEU A 411 14.57 1.47 0.47
N VAL A 412 15.15 0.50 1.19
CA VAL A 412 15.31 0.59 2.65
C VAL A 412 16.42 1.58 3.04
N HIS A 413 17.48 1.67 2.23
CA HIS A 413 18.51 2.71 2.34
C HIS A 413 17.92 4.11 2.17
N ASP A 414 17.19 4.34 1.08
CA ASP A 414 16.56 5.64 0.81
C ASP A 414 15.54 6.00 1.87
N ALA A 415 14.79 5.05 2.41
CA ALA A 415 13.87 5.29 3.52
C ALA A 415 14.62 5.79 4.76
N LEU A 416 15.69 5.09 5.19
CA LEU A 416 16.47 5.47 6.38
C LEU A 416 17.23 6.79 6.22
N THR A 417 17.58 7.18 4.99
CA THR A 417 18.32 8.44 4.71
C THR A 417 17.39 9.63 4.42
N LYS A 418 16.16 9.42 3.91
CA LYS A 418 15.27 10.50 3.44
C LYS A 418 14.03 10.76 4.30
N TYR A 419 13.71 9.92 5.29
CA TYR A 419 12.46 10.07 6.07
C TYR A 419 12.26 11.47 6.69
N ARG A 420 13.33 12.20 7.02
CA ARG A 420 13.23 13.57 7.54
C ARG A 420 12.69 14.55 6.50
N LEU A 421 13.14 14.44 5.25
CA LEU A 421 12.60 15.22 4.13
C LEU A 421 11.13 14.84 3.87
N TRP A 422 10.78 13.56 4.06
CA TRP A 422 9.38 13.12 3.99
C TRP A 422 8.55 13.75 5.13
N GLU A 423 9.03 13.76 6.38
CA GLU A 423 8.35 14.42 7.50
C GLU A 423 8.17 15.93 7.25
N GLU A 424 9.20 16.63 6.79
CA GLU A 424 9.15 18.07 6.45
C GLU A 424 8.11 18.38 5.37
N GLU A 425 8.11 17.65 4.25
CA GLU A 425 7.12 17.86 3.19
C GLU A 425 5.71 17.40 3.63
N ILE A 426 5.58 16.36 4.46
CA ILE A 426 4.29 15.94 5.04
C ILE A 426 3.71 17.05 5.93
N GLU A 427 4.51 17.63 6.82
CA GLU A 427 4.08 18.71 7.71
C GLU A 427 3.65 19.94 6.92
N LYS A 428 4.44 20.33 5.92
CA LYS A 428 4.19 21.46 5.03
C LYS A 428 2.82 21.43 4.32
N TRP A 429 2.30 20.26 3.93
CA TRP A 429 0.95 20.15 3.32
C TRP A 429 -0.17 19.96 4.36
N GLN A 430 0.13 19.37 5.52
CA GLN A 430 -0.84 19.21 6.61
C GLN A 430 -1.10 20.54 7.35
N ASP A 431 -0.05 21.31 7.59
CA ASP A 431 -0.02 22.51 8.43
C ASP A 431 -1.10 23.56 8.12
N PRO A 432 -1.36 23.95 6.85
CA PRO A 432 -2.37 24.96 6.54
C PRO A 432 -3.78 24.61 7.04
N ILE A 433 -4.11 23.32 7.05
CA ILE A 433 -5.41 22.78 7.52
C ILE A 433 -5.37 22.57 9.05
N LEU A 434 -4.27 22.05 9.58
CA LEU A 434 -4.10 21.84 11.02
C LEU A 434 -4.16 23.15 11.81
N LYS A 435 -3.56 24.22 11.27
CA LYS A 435 -3.44 25.54 11.91
C LYS A 435 -4.65 26.46 11.66
N ASP A 436 -5.59 26.11 10.78
CA ASP A 436 -6.81 26.92 10.59
C ASP A 436 -7.77 26.75 11.78
N GLU A 437 -7.88 27.79 12.62
CA GLU A 437 -8.78 27.84 13.78
C GLU A 437 -10.27 27.79 13.41
N LYS A 438 -10.63 28.09 12.15
CA LYS A 438 -12.03 28.04 11.68
C LYS A 438 -12.53 26.60 11.50
N LEU A 439 -11.62 25.64 11.30
CA LEU A 439 -11.94 24.24 11.07
C LEU A 439 -12.11 23.49 12.41
N PRO A 440 -13.21 22.75 12.63
CA PRO A 440 -13.39 21.94 13.83
C PRO A 440 -12.27 20.91 14.00
N GLU A 441 -11.84 20.69 15.24
CA GLU A 441 -10.79 19.70 15.58
C GLU A 441 -11.07 18.31 14.99
N TRP A 442 -12.30 17.82 15.13
CA TRP A 442 -12.71 16.52 14.59
C TRP A 442 -12.58 16.42 13.07
N TYR A 443 -12.78 17.52 12.35
CA TYR A 443 -12.73 17.54 10.90
C TYR A 443 -11.29 17.36 10.39
N LYS A 444 -10.32 18.02 11.06
CA LYS A 444 -8.91 18.02 10.68
C LYS A 444 -8.35 16.60 10.57
N PHE A 445 -8.41 15.81 11.64
CA PHE A 445 -7.86 14.46 11.60
C PHE A 445 -8.71 13.46 10.83
N THR A 446 -10.02 13.65 10.73
CA THR A 446 -10.85 12.81 9.85
C THR A 446 -10.44 13.03 8.39
N LEU A 447 -10.32 14.29 7.93
CA LEU A 447 -9.92 14.61 6.56
C LEU A 447 -8.62 13.91 6.15
N PHE A 448 -7.58 13.97 6.98
CA PHE A 448 -6.32 13.30 6.70
C PHE A 448 -6.42 11.78 6.81
N ASN A 449 -7.04 11.25 7.88
CA ASN A 449 -7.06 9.81 8.10
C ASN A 449 -7.93 9.04 7.09
N GLU A 450 -8.95 9.63 6.47
CA GLU A 450 -9.71 9.00 5.37
C GLU A 450 -8.85 8.76 4.10
N LEU A 451 -7.75 9.51 3.91
CA LEU A 451 -6.83 9.31 2.79
C LEU A 451 -6.07 7.96 2.85
N TYR A 452 -6.15 7.24 3.98
CA TYR A 452 -5.56 5.89 4.13
C TYR A 452 -5.98 4.93 3.00
N PHE A 453 -7.17 5.14 2.43
CA PHE A 453 -7.73 4.29 1.39
C PHE A 453 -6.99 4.43 0.04
N LEU A 454 -6.29 5.54 -0.21
CA LEU A 454 -5.42 5.70 -1.38
C LEU A 454 -4.16 4.81 -1.32
N VAL A 455 -3.85 4.24 -0.14
CA VAL A 455 -2.82 3.21 0.06
C VAL A 455 -3.48 1.85 0.24
N ALA A 456 -4.33 1.70 1.27
CA ALA A 456 -4.92 0.43 1.71
C ALA A 456 -6.14 -0.04 0.90
N GLY A 457 -6.68 0.76 -0.03
CA GLY A 457 -7.77 0.38 -0.94
C GLY A 457 -7.36 -0.62 -2.02
N GLY A 458 -6.45 -1.55 -1.70
CA GLY A 458 -5.91 -2.56 -2.61
C GLY A 458 -5.18 -1.98 -3.82
N THR A 459 -4.56 -0.81 -3.70
CA THR A 459 -4.13 -0.01 -4.86
C THR A 459 -3.05 -0.66 -5.74
N VAL A 460 -3.11 -0.39 -7.04
CA VAL A 460 -2.11 -0.78 -8.05
C VAL A 460 -1.78 0.43 -8.92
N TRP A 461 -0.48 0.73 -9.05
CA TRP A 461 0.02 1.82 -9.88
C TRP A 461 1.14 1.28 -10.78
N THR A 462 1.04 1.46 -12.09
CA THR A 462 2.03 0.96 -13.06
C THR A 462 3.10 1.98 -13.42
N ASP A 463 4.21 1.51 -13.97
CA ASP A 463 5.31 2.31 -14.57
C ASP A 463 4.94 3.01 -15.90
N GLY A 464 3.68 2.89 -16.35
CA GLY A 464 3.22 3.44 -17.64
C GLY A 464 3.65 2.67 -18.88
N GLN A 465 4.46 1.60 -18.74
CA GLN A 465 4.87 0.75 -19.85
C GLN A 465 3.76 -0.24 -20.26
N PRO A 466 3.77 -0.75 -21.51
CA PRO A 466 2.81 -1.75 -21.95
C PRO A 466 3.00 -3.09 -21.19
N PRO A 467 1.93 -3.87 -20.98
CA PRO A 467 2.02 -5.15 -20.29
C PRO A 467 2.80 -6.19 -21.08
N ALA A 468 3.55 -7.02 -20.37
CA ALA A 468 4.03 -8.31 -20.87
C ALA A 468 2.87 -9.33 -20.85
N PHE A 469 2.74 -10.12 -21.91
CA PHE A 469 1.77 -11.21 -22.01
C PHE A 469 2.47 -12.56 -21.84
N SER A 470 1.93 -13.44 -21.00
CA SER A 470 2.45 -14.81 -20.91
C SER A 470 1.99 -15.66 -22.10
N GLU A 471 2.94 -16.27 -22.81
CA GLU A 471 2.73 -17.09 -24.02
C GLU A 471 1.78 -18.30 -23.81
N SER A 472 1.56 -18.70 -22.56
CA SER A 472 0.66 -19.79 -22.14
C SER A 472 -0.84 -19.47 -22.17
N SER A 473 -1.25 -18.28 -22.63
CA SER A 473 -2.67 -17.87 -22.63
C SER A 473 -3.41 -18.36 -23.89
N PRO A 474 -4.49 -19.17 -23.79
CA PRO A 474 -5.19 -19.73 -24.95
C PRO A 474 -5.91 -18.68 -25.82
N ALA A 475 -6.02 -17.44 -25.36
CA ALA A 475 -6.66 -16.34 -26.08
C ALA A 475 -5.97 -15.94 -27.40
N TYR A 476 -4.71 -16.32 -27.63
CA TYR A 476 -3.95 -15.92 -28.83
C TYR A 476 -3.90 -16.96 -29.97
N GLN A 477 -4.38 -18.20 -29.77
CA GLN A 477 -4.34 -19.21 -30.84
C GLN A 477 -5.34 -18.95 -32.00
N HIS A 478 -6.32 -18.05 -31.83
CA HIS A 478 -7.32 -17.72 -32.86
C HIS A 478 -6.94 -16.59 -33.82
N LYS A 479 -5.69 -16.10 -33.83
CA LYS A 479 -5.24 -15.06 -34.78
C LYS A 479 -3.95 -15.35 -35.57
N HIS A 480 -3.62 -16.62 -35.83
CA HIS A 480 -2.66 -16.98 -36.89
C HIS A 480 -3.05 -18.26 -37.66
N SER A 481 -4.22 -18.24 -38.32
CA SER A 481 -4.42 -19.12 -39.48
C SER A 481 -3.65 -18.53 -40.65
N LYS A 482 -2.51 -19.14 -41.01
CA LYS A 482 -1.76 -18.81 -42.23
C LYS A 482 -2.65 -19.14 -43.45
N LYS A 483 -3.18 -18.13 -44.14
CA LYS A 483 -3.58 -18.30 -45.54
C LYS A 483 -2.30 -18.57 -46.35
N GLY A 484 -2.05 -19.83 -46.66
CA GLY A 484 -0.99 -20.24 -47.57
C GLY A 484 -1.36 -19.86 -49.00
N THR A 485 -0.90 -18.69 -49.46
CA THR A 485 -0.91 -18.38 -50.89
C THR A 485 0.28 -19.08 -51.54
N LYS A 486 0.02 -20.03 -52.44
CA LYS A 486 1.07 -20.64 -53.26
C LYS A 486 1.74 -19.57 -54.13
N SER A 487 3.07 -19.62 -54.19
CA SER A 487 3.85 -18.89 -55.17
C SER A 487 3.86 -19.67 -56.49
N GLU A 488 3.28 -19.11 -57.55
CA GLU A 488 3.63 -19.45 -58.93
C GLU A 488 4.03 -18.16 -59.66
N SER A 489 5.15 -18.24 -60.37
CA SER A 489 5.89 -17.09 -60.88
C SER A 489 6.04 -17.15 -62.40
N VAL A 490 5.45 -16.20 -63.14
CA VAL A 490 5.80 -15.95 -64.55
C VAL A 490 5.80 -14.45 -64.87
N LYS A 491 7.02 -13.92 -64.98
CA LYS A 491 7.57 -12.90 -65.91
C LYS A 491 6.72 -11.70 -66.39
N ASP A 492 7.32 -10.52 -66.17
CA ASP A 492 7.57 -9.42 -67.11
C ASP A 492 6.46 -8.94 -68.09
N ASN A 493 6.08 -7.66 -67.96
CA ASN A 493 6.70 -6.65 -68.83
C ASN A 493 6.47 -5.19 -68.36
N HIS A 494 7.34 -4.30 -68.86
CA HIS A 494 7.28 -2.84 -68.66
C HIS A 494 6.00 -2.21 -69.26
N VAL A 495 5.54 -1.09 -68.66
CA VAL A 495 5.55 0.28 -69.25
C VAL A 495 4.72 1.25 -68.38
N LYS A 496 5.27 2.45 -68.15
CA LYS A 496 4.60 3.71 -67.77
C LYS A 496 4.95 4.74 -68.87
N PRO A 497 4.30 5.91 -68.94
CA PRO A 497 2.90 6.24 -68.67
C PRO A 497 2.28 7.02 -69.87
N ALA A 498 1.01 7.43 -69.80
CA ALA A 498 0.51 8.55 -70.59
C ALA A 498 -0.63 9.26 -69.85
N ALA A 499 -0.66 10.59 -69.95
CA ALA A 499 -1.77 11.44 -69.52
C ALA A 499 -2.35 12.13 -70.74
N GLU A 500 -3.65 12.39 -70.75
CA GLU A 500 -4.30 13.32 -71.68
C GLU A 500 -5.49 14.00 -71.00
N GLN A 501 -5.83 15.20 -71.45
CA GLN A 501 -6.74 16.17 -70.80
C GLN A 501 -7.99 16.44 -71.66
N VAL A 502 -8.90 17.28 -71.11
CA VAL A 502 -10.00 18.01 -71.82
C VAL A 502 -11.22 17.09 -72.12
N SER A 503 -12.50 17.48 -71.98
CA SER A 503 -13.16 18.81 -72.13
C SER A 503 -14.35 19.03 -71.18
N ASP A 504 -14.81 20.28 -71.12
CA ASP A 504 -15.96 20.80 -70.35
C ASP A 504 -17.37 20.33 -70.76
N GLY A 505 -18.36 20.68 -69.93
CA GLY A 505 -19.79 20.65 -70.24
C GLY A 505 -20.66 21.15 -69.08
N ASP A 506 -20.97 22.45 -69.05
CA ASP A 506 -21.92 23.07 -68.12
C ASP A 506 -23.38 22.63 -68.38
N ASP A 507 -24.21 22.57 -67.33
CA ASP A 507 -25.50 23.31 -67.29
C ASP A 507 -26.27 23.14 -65.94
N LEU A 508 -26.90 24.24 -65.51
CA LEU A 508 -27.87 24.42 -64.41
C LEU A 508 -29.21 24.94 -65.05
N PRO A 509 -30.34 25.22 -64.35
CA PRO A 509 -30.56 25.35 -62.90
C PRO A 509 -31.92 24.80 -62.34
N ASN A 510 -32.18 25.16 -61.07
CA ASN A 510 -33.48 25.43 -60.41
C ASN A 510 -34.32 24.33 -59.75
N GLY A 511 -34.77 24.65 -58.52
CA GLY A 511 -35.72 23.89 -57.69
C GLY A 511 -35.60 24.20 -56.20
N GLU A 512 -35.86 25.44 -55.76
CA GLU A 512 -35.86 25.80 -54.32
C GLU A 512 -37.04 25.17 -53.56
N GLU A 513 -36.82 24.75 -52.30
CA GLU A 513 -37.78 25.03 -51.23
C GLU A 513 -37.06 25.25 -49.89
N ARG A 514 -37.60 26.12 -49.03
CA ARG A 514 -36.80 26.90 -48.08
C ARG A 514 -37.51 27.11 -46.73
N SER A 515 -36.88 26.69 -45.63
CA SER A 515 -37.12 27.23 -44.27
C SER A 515 -35.89 26.94 -43.38
N VAL A 516 -35.03 27.92 -43.02
CA VAL A 516 -35.21 29.02 -42.04
C VAL A 516 -35.18 28.50 -40.59
N SER A 517 -34.37 29.01 -39.64
CA SER A 517 -33.18 29.89 -39.62
C SER A 517 -32.61 29.89 -38.17
N MET A 518 -31.33 30.16 -37.88
CA MET A 518 -30.70 31.46 -37.49
C MET A 518 -29.77 31.13 -36.28
N TYR A 519 -28.69 31.82 -35.88
CA TYR A 519 -27.95 33.02 -36.33
C TYR A 519 -26.47 32.59 -36.52
N THR A 520 -25.67 33.00 -37.52
CA THR A 520 -25.12 34.32 -37.93
C THR A 520 -24.17 35.04 -36.96
N ALA A 521 -22.88 35.06 -37.33
CA ALA A 521 -21.90 36.06 -36.93
C ALA A 521 -21.97 37.30 -37.86
N VAL A 522 -21.32 38.41 -37.48
CA VAL A 522 -21.33 39.68 -38.24
C VAL A 522 -19.90 40.16 -38.56
N HIS A 523 -19.74 40.75 -39.76
CA HIS A 523 -18.54 41.30 -40.41
C HIS A 523 -17.77 42.35 -39.59
N GLY A 524 -16.51 42.72 -39.90
CA GLY A 524 -15.57 42.26 -40.95
C GLY A 524 -14.44 43.30 -41.18
N SER A 525 -13.45 43.03 -42.07
CA SER A 525 -12.81 43.98 -43.03
C SER A 525 -11.57 43.34 -43.73
N GLN A 526 -10.99 44.02 -44.73
CA GLN A 526 -10.10 43.49 -45.78
C GLN A 526 -8.58 43.65 -45.54
N MET A 527 -7.78 42.64 -45.96
CA MET A 527 -6.45 42.66 -46.67
C MET A 527 -5.25 43.53 -46.17
N PRO A 528 -3.97 43.26 -46.53
CA PRO A 528 -3.29 42.03 -47.00
C PRO A 528 -1.95 41.68 -46.27
N GLU A 529 -1.35 40.54 -46.66
CA GLU A 529 0.08 40.14 -46.71
C GLU A 529 1.18 40.49 -45.65
N GLN A 530 1.87 39.40 -45.28
CA GLN A 530 3.33 39.22 -45.05
C GLN A 530 4.04 39.58 -43.71
N THR A 531 4.64 38.51 -43.15
CA THR A 531 5.92 38.42 -42.40
C THR A 531 6.14 39.23 -41.12
N SER A 532 6.08 38.55 -39.97
CA SER A 532 7.30 38.20 -39.19
C SER A 532 6.95 37.19 -38.07
N GLY A 533 7.93 36.40 -37.63
CA GLY A 533 7.67 35.16 -36.89
C GLY A 533 7.30 35.32 -35.42
N LEU A 534 6.19 34.67 -35.02
CA LEU A 534 5.97 34.19 -33.66
C LEU A 534 5.70 32.68 -33.74
N ARG A 535 6.47 31.89 -32.98
CA ARG A 535 6.30 30.43 -32.92
C ARG A 535 4.91 30.12 -32.36
N LEU A 536 4.03 29.50 -33.16
CA LEU A 536 2.88 28.79 -32.59
C LEU A 536 3.41 27.62 -31.75
N GLN A 537 3.07 27.65 -30.47
CA GLN A 537 3.39 26.64 -29.48
C GLN A 537 2.56 25.38 -29.77
N GLU A 538 3.20 24.24 -30.04
CA GLU A 538 2.55 22.98 -30.42
C GLU A 538 1.58 22.52 -29.31
N PRO A 539 0.24 22.49 -29.54
CA PRO A 539 -0.70 22.32 -28.45
C PRO A 539 -1.33 20.92 -28.43
N ILE A 540 -1.13 20.20 -27.32
CA ILE A 540 -1.95 19.06 -26.80
C ILE A 540 -1.51 17.61 -27.15
N PRO A 541 -1.35 17.12 -28.40
CA PRO A 541 -1.04 15.71 -28.68
C PRO A 541 0.21 15.14 -28.00
N TYR A 542 1.25 15.96 -27.78
CA TYR A 542 2.47 15.52 -27.09
C TYR A 542 2.26 15.30 -25.59
N LEU A 543 1.45 16.13 -24.92
CA LEU A 543 1.05 15.94 -23.51
C LEU A 543 0.13 14.72 -23.33
N LEU A 544 -0.66 14.40 -24.37
CA LEU A 544 -1.51 13.20 -24.44
C LEU A 544 -0.76 11.93 -24.86
N SER A 545 0.52 12.01 -25.21
CA SER A 545 1.31 10.84 -25.61
C SER A 545 1.60 9.93 -24.42
N LYS A 546 1.78 8.62 -24.69
CA LYS A 546 2.33 7.68 -23.70
C LYS A 546 3.74 8.06 -23.24
N ASP A 547 4.47 8.82 -24.05
CA ASP A 547 5.81 9.30 -23.74
C ASP A 547 5.82 10.78 -23.31
N GLY A 548 4.63 11.36 -23.03
CA GLY A 548 4.46 12.74 -22.60
C GLY A 548 4.79 12.94 -21.10
N PRO A 549 5.17 14.16 -20.68
CA PRO A 549 5.59 14.48 -19.30
C PRO A 549 4.45 14.40 -18.25
N GLU A 550 3.25 14.04 -18.67
CA GLU A 550 2.08 13.78 -17.83
C GLU A 550 1.78 12.29 -17.63
N ASN A 551 2.44 11.38 -18.35
CA ASN A 551 2.24 9.95 -18.15
C ASN A 551 2.90 9.52 -16.82
N VAL A 552 2.08 9.34 -15.79
CA VAL A 552 2.49 8.73 -14.51
C VAL A 552 2.13 7.24 -14.44
N GLY A 553 1.70 6.64 -15.55
CA GLY A 553 1.20 5.27 -15.60
C GLY A 553 -0.23 5.11 -15.09
N LYS A 554 -0.75 3.88 -15.17
CA LYS A 554 -2.15 3.57 -14.83
C LYS A 554 -2.31 3.39 -13.33
N PHE A 555 -3.40 3.93 -12.79
CA PHE A 555 -3.76 3.79 -11.38
C PHE A 555 -5.10 3.08 -11.23
N LEU A 556 -5.14 2.11 -10.32
CA LEU A 556 -6.33 1.36 -9.95
C LEU A 556 -6.44 1.30 -8.43
N TYR A 557 -7.63 1.54 -7.89
CA TYR A 557 -7.98 1.25 -6.50
C TYR A 557 -9.35 0.56 -6.44
N LEU A 558 -9.61 -0.19 -5.36
CA LEU A 558 -10.87 -0.92 -5.18
C LEU A 558 -11.98 0.01 -4.68
N GLU A 559 -13.22 -0.27 -5.08
CA GLU A 559 -14.42 0.31 -4.47
C GLU A 559 -14.52 0.00 -2.98
N GLY A 560 -14.17 -1.24 -2.60
CA GLY A 560 -14.04 -1.68 -1.22
C GLY A 560 -13.31 -3.02 -1.15
N VAL A 561 -12.79 -3.40 0.02
CA VAL A 561 -12.09 -4.69 0.18
C VAL A 561 -13.02 -5.91 -0.01
N GLU A 562 -14.31 -5.72 0.28
CA GLU A 562 -15.39 -6.71 0.06
C GLU A 562 -15.93 -6.69 -1.39
N TYR A 563 -15.68 -5.61 -2.14
CA TYR A 563 -16.21 -5.34 -3.48
C TYR A 563 -15.04 -5.19 -4.46
N ILE A 564 -14.59 -6.30 -5.05
CA ILE A 564 -13.36 -6.35 -5.87
C ILE A 564 -13.62 -5.80 -7.28
N MET A 565 -13.93 -4.51 -7.33
CA MET A 565 -14.22 -3.70 -8.51
C MET A 565 -13.29 -2.49 -8.50
N TRP A 566 -12.61 -2.26 -9.63
CA TRP A 566 -11.54 -1.27 -9.73
C TRP A 566 -12.05 0.04 -10.35
N ASN A 567 -11.74 1.16 -9.69
CA ASN A 567 -12.15 2.51 -10.05
C ASN A 567 -13.65 2.60 -10.39
N THR A 568 -14.55 2.08 -9.53
CA THR A 568 -15.99 2.15 -9.80
C THR A 568 -16.44 3.61 -9.95
N TYR A 569 -16.79 4.06 -11.16
CA TYR A 569 -16.79 5.48 -11.52
C TYR A 569 -17.83 6.31 -10.75
N ASP A 570 -18.99 5.74 -10.50
CA ASP A 570 -20.06 6.34 -9.70
C ASP A 570 -19.66 6.53 -8.23
N VAL A 571 -18.76 5.71 -7.69
CA VAL A 571 -18.15 5.90 -6.36
C VAL A 571 -16.94 6.83 -6.44
N HIS A 572 -16.11 6.67 -7.48
CA HIS A 572 -14.94 7.51 -7.77
C HIS A 572 -15.31 8.98 -7.97
N PHE A 573 -16.49 9.29 -8.51
CA PHE A 573 -17.01 10.66 -8.59
C PHE A 573 -17.00 11.41 -7.24
N TYR A 574 -17.18 10.70 -6.12
CA TYR A 574 -17.10 11.29 -4.78
C TYR A 574 -15.68 11.32 -4.21
N ALA A 575 -14.83 10.35 -4.58
CA ALA A 575 -13.46 10.22 -4.09
C ALA A 575 -12.43 11.03 -4.92
N SER A 576 -12.76 11.39 -6.16
CA SER A 576 -11.87 12.05 -7.13
C SER A 576 -11.35 13.40 -6.64
N PHE A 577 -12.07 14.10 -5.76
CA PHE A 577 -11.60 15.35 -5.14
C PHE A 577 -10.22 15.19 -4.47
N ALA A 578 -9.98 14.08 -3.75
CA ALA A 578 -8.69 13.83 -3.11
C ALA A 578 -7.57 13.57 -4.13
N LEU A 579 -7.86 12.89 -5.24
CA LEU A 579 -6.89 12.66 -6.31
C LEU A 579 -6.66 13.90 -7.18
N LEU A 580 -7.69 14.70 -7.42
CA LEU A 580 -7.61 15.94 -8.19
C LEU A 580 -6.77 17.00 -7.46
N ASP A 581 -6.96 17.13 -6.15
CA ASP A 581 -6.22 18.08 -5.31
C ASP A 581 -4.78 17.61 -5.07
N LEU A 582 -4.59 16.36 -4.63
CA LEU A 582 -3.27 15.88 -4.18
C LEU A 582 -2.42 15.25 -5.29
N PHE A 583 -3.03 14.61 -6.30
CA PHE A 583 -2.33 13.86 -7.35
C PHE A 583 -2.96 14.01 -8.75
N PRO A 584 -3.13 15.25 -9.27
CA PRO A 584 -3.91 15.51 -10.49
C PRO A 584 -3.47 14.72 -11.74
N LYS A 585 -2.20 14.30 -11.86
CA LYS A 585 -1.77 13.43 -12.97
C LYS A 585 -2.34 12.00 -12.88
N ILE A 586 -2.55 11.49 -11.66
CA ILE A 586 -3.22 10.20 -11.42
C ILE A 586 -4.68 10.31 -11.82
N GLU A 587 -5.38 11.34 -11.34
CA GLU A 587 -6.78 11.62 -11.71
C GLU A 587 -6.95 11.72 -13.23
N LEU A 588 -6.09 12.50 -13.89
CA LEU A 588 -6.07 12.63 -15.35
C LEU A 588 -5.81 11.29 -16.06
N SER A 589 -4.97 10.41 -15.51
CA SER A 589 -4.79 9.05 -16.05
C SER A 589 -6.05 8.19 -15.90
N ILE A 590 -6.80 8.32 -14.80
CA ILE A 590 -8.06 7.59 -14.62
C ILE A 590 -9.10 8.09 -15.63
N GLN A 591 -9.25 9.40 -15.79
CA GLN A 591 -10.19 9.97 -16.77
C GLN A 591 -9.84 9.59 -18.22
N ARG A 592 -8.54 9.51 -18.58
CA ARG A 592 -8.08 8.98 -19.88
C ARG A 592 -8.52 7.53 -20.09
N ASP A 593 -8.34 6.66 -19.09
CA ASP A 593 -8.77 5.26 -19.15
C ASP A 593 -10.31 5.12 -19.29
N PHE A 594 -11.08 6.02 -18.68
CA PHE A 594 -12.54 6.07 -18.85
C PHE A 594 -12.98 6.57 -20.22
N ALA A 595 -12.33 7.59 -20.79
CA ALA A 595 -12.59 8.07 -22.13
C ALA A 595 -12.39 6.95 -23.18
N ASP A 596 -11.28 6.22 -23.09
CA ASP A 596 -11.01 5.04 -23.93
C ASP A 596 -12.06 3.94 -23.72
N ALA A 597 -12.49 3.70 -22.47
CA ALA A 597 -13.49 2.70 -22.14
C ALA A 597 -14.90 3.05 -22.69
N VAL A 598 -15.27 4.34 -22.78
CA VAL A 598 -16.52 4.80 -23.39
C VAL A 598 -16.58 4.43 -24.88
N LEU A 599 -15.47 4.62 -25.61
CA LEU A 599 -15.36 4.34 -27.04
C LEU A 599 -15.34 2.84 -27.37
N TYR A 600 -15.03 1.97 -26.40
CA TYR A 600 -14.97 0.52 -26.56
C TYR A 600 -16.34 -0.18 -26.53
N GLU A 601 -16.48 -1.28 -27.29
CA GLU A 601 -17.67 -2.13 -27.38
C GLU A 601 -17.34 -3.62 -27.19
N ASP A 602 -18.14 -4.35 -26.39
CA ASP A 602 -18.08 -5.80 -26.23
C ASP A 602 -19.50 -6.38 -26.39
N ARG A 603 -19.79 -6.89 -27.59
CA ARG A 603 -21.11 -7.42 -28.00
C ARG A 603 -21.45 -8.79 -27.41
N ARG A 604 -20.58 -9.41 -26.61
CA ARG A 604 -20.89 -10.70 -25.96
C ARG A 604 -22.13 -10.54 -25.07
N ARG A 605 -23.07 -11.48 -25.18
CA ARG A 605 -24.22 -11.51 -24.26
C ARG A 605 -23.77 -12.04 -22.91
N VAL A 606 -24.23 -11.39 -21.85
CA VAL A 606 -24.01 -11.78 -20.46
C VAL A 606 -25.34 -11.78 -19.71
N LYS A 607 -25.49 -12.68 -18.75
CA LYS A 607 -26.65 -12.71 -17.86
C LYS A 607 -26.41 -11.73 -16.70
N PHE A 608 -27.32 -10.80 -16.48
CA PHE A 608 -27.26 -9.86 -15.37
C PHE A 608 -27.70 -10.55 -14.08
N LEU A 609 -26.96 -10.34 -12.99
CA LEU A 609 -27.21 -11.04 -11.72
C LEU A 609 -28.46 -10.49 -11.01
N ALA A 610 -28.73 -9.18 -11.13
CA ALA A 610 -29.82 -8.50 -10.44
C ALA A 610 -31.20 -9.07 -10.81
N ASP A 611 -31.56 -9.05 -12.10
CA ASP A 611 -32.87 -9.47 -12.63
C ASP A 611 -32.86 -10.85 -13.32
N GLY A 612 -31.68 -11.34 -13.71
CA GLY A 612 -31.53 -12.59 -14.46
C GLY A 612 -31.72 -12.45 -15.98
N THR A 613 -31.88 -11.23 -16.53
CA THR A 613 -32.02 -11.01 -17.97
C THR A 613 -30.66 -11.09 -18.69
N SER A 614 -30.66 -11.11 -20.03
CA SER A 614 -29.43 -11.29 -20.84
C SER A 614 -29.19 -10.12 -21.80
N GLY A 615 -28.28 -9.22 -21.44
CA GLY A 615 -27.92 -8.03 -22.23
C GLY A 615 -26.53 -8.11 -22.88
N ILE A 616 -26.13 -7.02 -23.55
CA ILE A 616 -24.79 -6.82 -24.12
C ILE A 616 -23.80 -6.43 -23.00
N ARG A 617 -22.59 -7.00 -23.00
CA ARG A 617 -21.58 -6.78 -21.95
C ARG A 617 -21.06 -5.34 -21.87
N LYS A 618 -20.85 -4.67 -23.00
CA LYS A 618 -20.48 -3.24 -23.06
C LYS A 618 -20.97 -2.63 -24.37
N VAL A 619 -21.89 -1.67 -24.28
CA VAL A 619 -22.37 -0.87 -25.41
C VAL A 619 -21.42 0.31 -25.66
N LYS A 620 -21.19 0.67 -26.93
CA LYS A 620 -20.39 1.84 -27.31
C LYS A 620 -21.06 3.14 -26.84
N GLY A 621 -20.28 4.12 -26.39
CA GLY A 621 -20.79 5.42 -25.91
C GLY A 621 -21.37 5.40 -24.49
N VAL A 622 -21.63 4.21 -23.92
CA VAL A 622 -22.03 4.06 -22.51
C VAL A 622 -20.79 3.91 -21.64
N GLN A 623 -20.69 4.69 -20.56
CA GLN A 623 -19.63 4.54 -19.57
C GLN A 623 -19.82 3.22 -18.80
N ARG A 624 -18.72 2.50 -18.56
CA ARG A 624 -18.74 1.26 -17.77
C ARG A 624 -18.52 1.63 -16.30
N LEU A 625 -19.28 1.07 -15.36
CA LEU A 625 -19.07 1.37 -13.94
C LEU A 625 -17.63 1.04 -13.49
N CYS A 626 -17.05 -0.10 -13.89
CA CYS A 626 -15.78 -0.59 -13.35
C CYS A 626 -14.72 -0.96 -14.43
N CYS A 627 -13.46 -0.60 -14.16
CA CYS A 627 -12.28 -0.85 -14.99
C CYS A 627 -11.76 -2.29 -14.88
N HIS A 628 -12.57 -3.24 -15.33
CA HIS A 628 -12.28 -4.67 -15.21
C HIS A 628 -11.71 -5.28 -16.50
N ARG A 629 -10.58 -4.74 -17.00
CA ARG A 629 -10.01 -5.10 -18.31
C ARG A 629 -8.71 -5.89 -18.21
#